data_AF-A0A821RAG8-F1
#
_entry.id   AF-A0A821RAG8-F1
#
_cell.length_a   1.000
_cell.length_b   1.000
_cell.length_c   1.000
_cell.angle_alpha   90.00
_cell.angle_beta   90.00
_cell.angle_gamma   90.00
#
_symmetry.space_group_name_H-M   'P 1'
#
loop_
_entity.id
_entity.type
_entity.pdbx_description
1 polymer ?
#
loop_
_entity_poly.entity_id
_entity_poly.type
_entity_poly.pdbx_seq_one_letter_code
_entity_poly.pdbx_strand_id
1 'polypeptide(L)'
;NETTPIPRIYDEECAKAMLSNTAIAILPSEREMNSGINKARRAITPIIPTTQLFDIPESDSKTLNKNEFLITDKMVTRRQRILLFSTSEQLKMLFAAETIFMDGTFSTCPKMFDQVYTIHAIKYDQSFPCVFGLLPNRQKSTYHFMFRELKALAVQMDMNFSPKLIMSDFEPGLLAVVALEFVTATHLSCYFHFTQAIYRTIQRLGLSTAYNNDDDIKKYCRKLMALPLIPEAIIEDTYDELIATMPSTLKDLLQYFQEQWLNKVPISQWCVHGLNIRTNNNAEGDIFLVFNSEIYFLTSHLAFHSRFNRRVQINHPNIWSFIKLLQGEENRFHHMYVQFMAGLGTRSKQAKTVAIQLRIDKLGERYYDGAINTIEYLDGLSFVVAKRKK
;
A
#
# COMPACT_ATOMS: atom_id res chain seq x y z
N ASN A 1 25.61 10.89 3.63
CA ASN A 1 24.52 11.26 4.56
C ASN A 1 24.30 10.14 5.56
N GLU A 2 25.10 10.12 6.62
CA GLU A 2 24.90 9.20 7.73
C GLU A 2 23.54 9.45 8.38
N THR A 3 22.76 8.38 8.51
CA THR A 3 21.52 8.33 9.30
C THR A 3 21.80 8.05 10.78
N THR A 4 23.06 8.06 11.18
CA THR A 4 23.53 7.77 12.53
C THR A 4 23.02 8.88 13.47
N PRO A 5 22.32 8.54 14.56
CA PRO A 5 21.91 9.54 15.56
C PRO A 5 23.13 10.33 16.03
N ILE A 6 22.99 11.65 16.16
CA ILE A 6 24.07 12.55 16.61
C ILE A 6 24.76 12.09 17.91
N PRO A 7 24.04 11.56 18.92
CA PRO A 7 24.69 11.03 20.13
C PRO A 7 25.69 9.91 19.81
N ARG A 8 25.33 9.04 18.87
CA ARG A 8 26.18 7.92 18.45
C ARG A 8 27.39 8.37 17.64
N ILE A 9 27.26 9.43 16.83
CA ILE A 9 28.41 10.03 16.12
C ILE A 9 29.36 10.67 17.14
N TYR A 10 28.82 11.39 18.14
CA TYR A 10 29.60 11.99 19.21
C TYR A 10 30.38 10.92 19.99
N ASP A 11 29.70 9.86 20.42
CA ASP A 11 30.32 8.76 21.16
C ASP A 11 31.37 8.01 20.33
N GLU A 12 31.10 7.74 19.03
CA GLU A 12 32.04 7.07 18.14
C GLU A 12 33.30 7.92 17.88
N GLU A 13 33.16 9.23 17.69
CA GLU A 13 34.30 10.13 17.45
C GLU A 13 35.09 10.40 18.74
N CYS A 14 34.43 10.54 19.90
CA CYS A 14 35.08 10.59 21.21
C CYS A 14 35.81 9.29 21.56
N ALA A 15 35.31 8.13 21.10
CA ALA A 15 35.96 6.84 21.34
C ALA A 15 37.15 6.57 20.40
N LYS A 16 37.11 7.08 19.15
CA LYS A 16 38.22 6.96 18.18
C LYS A 16 39.40 7.84 18.53
N ALA A 17 39.12 9.04 19.05
CA ALA A 17 40.16 9.93 19.50
C ALA A 17 40.50 9.56 20.95
N MET A 18 41.67 8.96 21.19
CA MET A 18 42.21 8.79 22.54
C MET A 18 42.56 10.16 23.15
N LEU A 19 41.52 10.94 23.47
CA LEU A 19 41.62 12.34 23.85
C LEU A 19 42.14 12.47 25.28
N SER A 20 43.07 13.39 25.49
CA SER A 20 43.51 13.75 26.84
C SER A 20 42.37 14.36 27.65
N ASN A 21 42.43 14.27 28.98
CA ASN A 21 41.44 14.88 29.88
C ASN A 21 41.26 16.40 29.64
N THR A 22 42.32 17.09 29.21
CA THR A 22 42.28 18.49 28.80
C THR A 22 41.53 18.73 27.49
N ALA A 23 41.66 17.83 26.52
CA ALA A 23 40.92 17.91 25.26
C ALA A 23 39.42 17.61 25.47
N ILE A 24 39.09 16.63 26.32
CA ILE A 24 37.71 16.31 26.70
C ILE A 24 37.03 17.50 27.38
N ALA A 25 37.74 18.24 28.24
CA ALA A 25 37.19 19.40 28.93
C ALA A 25 36.86 20.61 28.02
N ILE A 26 37.41 20.65 26.80
CA ILE A 26 37.22 21.73 25.82
C ILE A 26 36.21 21.32 24.73
N LEU A 27 35.88 20.03 24.62
CA LEU A 27 34.89 19.58 23.65
C LEU A 27 33.51 20.17 23.97
N PRO A 28 32.79 20.66 22.94
CA PRO A 28 31.42 21.09 23.12
C PRO A 28 30.58 19.90 23.60
N SER A 29 29.73 20.15 24.60
CA SER A 29 28.83 19.12 25.11
C SER A 29 27.93 18.59 24.00
N GLU A 30 27.42 17.36 24.15
CA GLU A 30 26.47 16.76 23.22
C GLU A 30 25.28 17.69 22.91
N ARG A 31 24.83 18.44 23.92
CA ARG A 31 23.75 19.44 23.80
C ARG A 31 24.16 20.64 22.93
N GLU A 32 25.37 21.14 23.08
CA GLU A 32 25.91 22.24 22.29
C GLU A 32 26.18 21.81 20.85
N MET A 33 26.69 20.59 20.65
CA MET A 33 26.86 20.00 19.33
C MET A 33 25.52 19.80 18.62
N ASN A 34 24.53 19.24 19.32
CA ASN A 34 23.15 19.14 18.83
C ASN A 34 22.58 20.52 18.48
N SER A 35 22.78 21.52 19.35
CA SER A 35 22.31 22.89 19.12
C SER A 35 22.99 23.54 17.90
N GLY A 36 24.31 23.43 17.78
CA GLY A 36 25.10 23.97 16.67
C GLY A 36 24.77 23.33 15.34
N ILE A 37 24.69 22.00 15.28
CA ILE A 37 24.29 21.25 14.08
C ILE A 37 22.85 21.58 13.71
N ASN A 38 21.93 21.64 14.67
CA ASN A 38 20.54 22.01 14.40
C ASN A 38 20.42 23.48 13.94
N LYS A 39 21.25 24.39 14.47
CA LYS A 39 21.31 25.80 14.04
C LYS A 39 21.86 25.92 12.62
N ALA A 40 22.94 25.20 12.29
CA ALA A 40 23.49 25.14 10.94
C ALA A 40 22.50 24.51 9.95
N ARG A 41 21.80 23.44 10.34
CA ARG A 41 20.71 22.84 9.55
C ARG A 41 19.58 23.84 9.34
N ARG A 42 19.07 24.48 10.39
CA ARG A 42 17.99 25.50 10.30
C ARG A 42 18.36 26.70 9.43
N ALA A 43 19.65 27.06 9.35
CA ALA A 43 20.10 28.14 8.48
C ALA A 43 20.00 27.81 6.98
N ILE A 44 19.92 26.52 6.62
CA ILE A 44 19.88 26.03 5.24
C ILE A 44 18.52 25.39 4.91
N THR A 45 17.74 24.96 5.92
CA THR A 45 16.40 24.38 5.73
C THR A 45 15.40 25.47 5.32
N PRO A 46 14.68 25.30 4.20
CA PRO A 46 13.63 26.24 3.80
C PRO A 46 12.55 26.37 4.88
N ILE A 47 11.92 27.54 4.94
CA ILE A 47 10.79 27.80 5.87
C ILE A 47 9.76 26.67 5.68
N ILE A 48 9.32 26.06 6.78
CA ILE A 48 8.30 25.00 6.73
C ILE A 48 6.97 25.66 6.36
N PRO A 49 6.40 25.35 5.19
CA PRO A 49 5.16 25.96 4.76
C PRO A 49 3.99 25.47 5.60
N THR A 50 3.06 26.37 5.89
CA THR A 50 1.81 26.09 6.61
C THR A 50 0.62 25.89 5.67
N THR A 51 0.76 26.28 4.40
CA THR A 51 -0.25 26.14 3.35
C THR A 51 0.38 25.52 2.11
N GLN A 52 -0.42 25.03 1.17
CA GLN A 52 0.07 24.46 -0.10
C GLN A 52 0.70 25.47 -1.06
N LEU A 53 0.65 26.77 -0.74
CA LEU A 53 1.25 27.86 -1.50
C LEU A 53 2.71 28.05 -1.03
N PHE A 54 3.63 27.37 -1.69
CA PHE A 54 5.07 27.47 -1.44
C PHE A 54 5.86 27.04 -2.68
N ASP A 55 7.06 27.55 -2.86
CA ASP A 55 7.92 27.12 -3.95
C ASP A 55 8.72 25.89 -3.54
N ILE A 56 8.85 24.92 -4.45
CA ILE A 56 9.70 23.75 -4.23
C ILE A 56 11.12 24.11 -4.64
N PRO A 57 12.12 24.00 -3.73
CA PRO A 57 13.52 24.23 -4.08
C PRO A 57 13.97 23.30 -5.22
N GLU A 58 14.86 23.78 -6.08
CA GLU A 58 15.37 22.99 -7.21
C GLU A 58 16.03 21.66 -6.77
N SER A 59 16.67 21.64 -5.61
CA SER A 59 17.27 20.42 -5.05
C SER A 59 16.24 19.39 -4.55
N ASP A 60 14.99 19.82 -4.36
CA ASP A 60 13.87 18.99 -3.93
C ASP A 60 12.99 18.55 -5.12
N SER A 61 13.08 19.23 -6.26
CA SER A 61 12.44 18.80 -7.52
C SER A 61 13.24 17.76 -8.30
N LYS A 62 14.46 17.42 -7.85
CA LYS A 62 15.38 16.47 -8.49
C LYS A 62 15.61 15.22 -7.65
N THR A 63 16.16 14.15 -8.25
CA THR A 63 16.60 12.94 -7.53
C THR A 63 17.93 13.17 -6.79
N LEU A 64 18.37 12.19 -5.99
CA LEU A 64 19.72 12.22 -5.40
C LEU A 64 20.84 12.24 -6.45
N ASN A 65 20.55 11.70 -7.64
CA ASN A 65 21.45 11.70 -8.79
C ASN A 65 21.22 12.92 -9.71
N LYS A 66 20.45 13.93 -9.26
CA LYS A 66 20.17 15.19 -9.94
C LYS A 66 19.32 15.11 -11.22
N ASN A 67 18.64 13.99 -11.46
CA ASN A 67 17.66 13.86 -12.55
C ASN A 67 16.34 14.53 -12.16
N GLU A 68 15.49 14.85 -13.14
CA GLU A 68 14.14 15.35 -12.86
C GLU A 68 13.33 14.33 -12.05
N PHE A 69 12.59 14.82 -11.06
CA PHE A 69 11.80 13.97 -10.17
C PHE A 69 10.39 14.52 -9.92
N LEU A 70 10.22 15.82 -9.76
CA LEU A 70 8.90 16.45 -9.71
C LEU A 70 8.36 16.62 -11.13
N ILE A 71 7.43 15.75 -11.53
CA ILE A 71 6.86 15.70 -12.89
C ILE A 71 5.57 16.51 -13.03
N THR A 72 4.90 16.80 -11.91
CA THR A 72 3.68 17.61 -11.92
C THR A 72 3.62 18.46 -10.67
N ASP A 73 3.40 19.74 -10.87
CA ASP A 73 3.15 20.73 -9.84
C ASP A 73 2.04 21.66 -10.31
N LYS A 74 0.80 21.39 -9.85
CA LYS A 74 -0.40 22.08 -10.36
C LYS A 74 -1.36 22.42 -9.25
N MET A 75 -1.88 23.64 -9.29
CA MET A 75 -3.02 24.06 -8.48
C MET A 75 -4.32 23.61 -9.16
N VAL A 76 -5.01 22.63 -8.56
CA VAL A 76 -6.33 22.15 -8.99
C VAL A 76 -7.42 23.17 -8.65
N THR A 77 -7.28 23.85 -7.51
CA THR A 77 -8.10 25.01 -7.11
C THR A 77 -7.20 26.04 -6.41
N ARG A 78 -7.74 27.22 -6.04
CA ARG A 78 -6.96 28.27 -5.35
C ARG A 78 -6.21 27.82 -4.09
N ARG A 79 -6.58 26.70 -3.46
CA ARG A 79 -5.96 26.17 -2.23
C ARG A 79 -5.65 24.68 -2.27
N GLN A 80 -5.79 24.05 -3.44
CA GLN A 80 -5.56 22.62 -3.60
C GLN A 80 -4.54 22.39 -4.70
N ARG A 81 -3.41 21.82 -4.34
CA ARG A 81 -2.24 21.55 -5.14
C ARG A 81 -2.07 20.04 -5.24
N ILE A 82 -1.66 19.57 -6.41
CA ILE A 82 -1.19 18.20 -6.62
C ILE A 82 0.29 18.28 -6.96
N LEU A 83 1.08 17.45 -6.26
CA LEU A 83 2.48 17.21 -6.58
C LEU A 83 2.65 15.75 -6.95
N LEU A 84 3.18 15.46 -8.14
CA LEU A 84 3.53 14.10 -8.55
C LEU A 84 5.04 13.97 -8.70
N PHE A 85 5.61 12.95 -8.09
CA PHE A 85 7.02 12.62 -8.16
C PHE A 85 7.23 11.27 -8.85
N SER A 86 8.07 11.26 -9.88
CA SER A 86 8.47 10.08 -10.65
C SER A 86 9.67 10.42 -11.54
N THR A 87 10.42 9.41 -11.98
CA THR A 87 11.46 9.54 -13.01
C THR A 87 11.00 8.96 -14.35
N SER A 88 11.73 9.25 -15.43
CA SER A 88 11.44 8.68 -16.76
C SER A 88 11.44 7.14 -16.72
N GLU A 89 12.37 6.50 -16.00
CA GLU A 89 12.45 5.05 -15.85
C GLU A 89 11.25 4.48 -15.08
N GLN A 90 10.83 5.16 -14.02
CA GLN A 90 9.65 4.79 -13.24
C GLN A 90 8.37 4.87 -14.09
N LEU A 91 8.19 5.96 -14.85
CA LEU A 91 7.06 6.13 -15.76
C LEU A 91 7.05 5.10 -16.88
N LYS A 92 8.19 4.83 -17.52
CA LYS A 92 8.31 3.76 -18.53
C LYS A 92 7.90 2.40 -17.96
N MET A 93 8.32 2.10 -16.74
CA MET A 93 7.92 0.85 -16.09
C MET A 93 6.42 0.82 -15.80
N LEU A 94 5.84 1.94 -15.35
CA LEU A 94 4.40 2.05 -15.06
C LEU A 94 3.56 1.88 -16.32
N PHE A 95 3.89 2.60 -17.39
CA PHE A 95 3.10 2.58 -18.63
C PHE A 95 3.21 1.26 -19.38
N ALA A 96 4.33 0.53 -19.20
CA ALA A 96 4.50 -0.81 -19.77
C ALA A 96 3.91 -1.94 -18.89
N ALA A 97 3.39 -1.64 -17.70
CA ALA A 97 2.89 -2.67 -16.78
C ALA A 97 1.46 -3.11 -17.14
N GLU A 98 1.24 -4.43 -17.19
CA GLU A 98 -0.11 -4.98 -17.37
C GLU A 98 -0.94 -4.92 -16.09
N THR A 99 -0.28 -4.97 -14.94
CA THR A 99 -0.92 -4.89 -13.63
C THR A 99 -0.36 -3.71 -12.85
N ILE A 100 -1.24 -2.89 -12.29
CA ILE A 100 -0.85 -1.80 -11.39
C ILE A 100 -1.58 -1.89 -10.06
N PHE A 101 -0.86 -1.51 -9.02
CA PHE A 101 -1.36 -1.45 -7.66
C PHE A 101 -1.34 -0.02 -7.17
N MET A 102 -2.39 0.37 -6.46
CA MET A 102 -2.53 1.73 -5.96
C MET A 102 -2.97 1.72 -4.52
N ASP A 103 -2.37 2.58 -3.71
CA ASP A 103 -2.70 2.69 -2.29
C ASP A 103 -2.47 4.11 -1.78
N GLY A 104 -3.39 4.55 -0.91
CA GLY A 104 -3.34 5.83 -0.22
C GLY A 104 -2.86 5.66 1.22
N THR A 105 -1.88 6.46 1.64
CA THR A 105 -1.37 6.48 3.01
C THR A 105 -1.57 7.85 3.67
N PHE A 106 -2.13 7.83 4.89
CA PHE A 106 -2.62 9.02 5.59
C PHE A 106 -1.69 9.50 6.72
N SER A 107 -1.23 8.59 7.58
CA SER A 107 -0.42 8.94 8.77
C SER A 107 0.96 9.49 8.43
N THR A 108 1.46 9.15 7.25
CA THR A 108 2.75 9.57 6.70
C THR A 108 2.66 10.81 5.83
N CYS A 109 1.45 11.33 5.60
CA CYS A 109 1.23 12.47 4.74
C CYS A 109 1.59 13.78 5.45
N PRO A 110 2.35 14.70 4.80
CA PRO A 110 2.52 16.06 5.32
C PRO A 110 1.17 16.72 5.57
N LYS A 111 1.01 17.42 6.71
CA LYS A 111 -0.28 17.95 7.20
C LYS A 111 -1.08 18.79 6.20
N MET A 112 -0.39 19.39 5.25
CA MET A 112 -1.00 20.25 4.24
C MET A 112 -1.68 19.47 3.11
N PHE A 113 -1.49 18.16 3.01
CA PHE A 113 -2.13 17.27 2.04
C PHE A 113 -2.97 16.22 2.79
N ASP A 114 -4.04 15.71 2.17
CA ASP A 114 -4.93 14.72 2.80
C ASP A 114 -4.33 13.31 2.72
N GLN A 115 -3.56 13.02 1.66
CA GLN A 115 -2.96 11.71 1.47
C GLN A 115 -1.70 11.73 0.60
N VAL A 116 -0.84 10.74 0.87
CA VAL A 116 0.21 10.29 -0.04
C VAL A 116 -0.33 9.12 -0.81
N TYR A 117 -0.51 9.31 -2.11
CA TYR A 117 -0.96 8.28 -3.03
C TYR A 117 0.23 7.65 -3.75
N THR A 118 0.22 6.34 -3.91
CA THR A 118 1.31 5.63 -4.57
C THR A 118 0.78 4.72 -5.66
N ILE A 119 1.46 4.69 -6.79
CA ILE A 119 1.14 3.81 -7.92
C ILE A 119 2.35 2.94 -8.19
N HIS A 120 2.11 1.64 -8.19
CA HIS A 120 3.11 0.61 -8.31
C HIS A 120 2.90 -0.19 -9.60
N ALA A 121 3.97 -0.38 -10.36
CA ALA A 121 4.01 -1.31 -11.47
C ALA A 121 4.28 -2.72 -10.94
N ILE A 122 3.51 -3.69 -11.42
CA ILE A 122 3.72 -5.10 -11.14
C ILE A 122 4.39 -5.72 -12.36
N LYS A 123 5.67 -6.08 -12.20
CA LYS A 123 6.47 -6.67 -13.28
C LYS A 123 7.41 -7.71 -12.70
N TYR A 124 7.51 -8.85 -13.37
CA TYR A 124 8.37 -9.97 -12.96
C TYR A 124 8.20 -10.29 -11.48
N ASP A 125 6.95 -10.40 -11.05
CA ASP A 125 6.72 -10.92 -9.70
C ASP A 125 7.29 -9.99 -8.61
N GLN A 126 7.40 -8.72 -8.97
CA GLN A 126 7.78 -7.63 -8.10
C GLN A 126 6.91 -6.41 -8.39
N SER A 127 6.44 -5.77 -7.33
CA SER A 127 6.04 -4.38 -7.30
C SER A 127 7.22 -3.43 -7.26
N PHE A 128 7.11 -2.40 -8.07
CA PHE A 128 8.00 -1.26 -8.11
C PHE A 128 7.19 0.02 -7.89
N PRO A 129 7.53 0.86 -6.88
CA PRO A 129 6.89 2.16 -6.74
C PRO A 129 7.32 3.07 -7.89
N CYS A 130 6.34 3.50 -8.69
CA CYS A 130 6.61 4.31 -9.87
C CYS A 130 6.21 5.77 -9.67
N VAL A 131 5.07 6.04 -9.02
CA VAL A 131 4.58 7.41 -8.82
C VAL A 131 4.25 7.62 -7.35
N PHE A 132 4.69 8.76 -6.82
CA PHE A 132 4.29 9.27 -5.51
C PHE A 132 3.53 10.58 -5.69
N GLY A 133 2.26 10.59 -5.31
CA GLY A 133 1.39 11.76 -5.38
C GLY A 133 1.10 12.33 -3.99
N LEU A 134 1.29 13.63 -3.81
CA LEU A 134 0.71 14.37 -2.68
C LEU A 134 -0.61 14.96 -3.15
N LEU A 135 -1.71 14.38 -2.68
CA LEU A 135 -3.05 14.74 -3.11
C LEU A 135 -3.74 15.62 -2.05
N PRO A 136 -4.45 16.67 -2.48
CA PRO A 136 -5.06 17.64 -1.56
C PRO A 136 -6.34 17.12 -0.91
N ASN A 137 -6.97 16.09 -1.49
CA ASN A 137 -8.21 15.47 -1.02
C ASN A 137 -8.42 14.10 -1.72
N ARG A 138 -9.56 13.47 -1.39
CA ARG A 138 -10.03 12.17 -1.88
C ARG A 138 -11.23 12.26 -2.84
N GLN A 139 -11.32 13.37 -3.57
CA GLN A 139 -12.44 13.61 -4.48
C GLN A 139 -12.16 13.00 -5.85
N LYS A 140 -13.25 12.62 -6.54
CA LYS A 140 -13.24 12.14 -7.92
C LYS A 140 -12.44 13.07 -8.84
N SER A 141 -12.62 14.38 -8.73
CA SER A 141 -11.92 15.39 -9.53
C SER A 141 -10.40 15.35 -9.36
N THR A 142 -9.90 15.11 -8.14
CA THR A 142 -8.47 15.03 -7.84
C THR A 142 -7.83 13.79 -8.46
N TYR A 143 -8.45 12.61 -8.36
CA TYR A 143 -7.95 11.42 -9.04
C TYR A 143 -8.02 11.54 -10.56
N HIS A 144 -9.13 12.08 -11.07
CA HIS A 144 -9.30 12.28 -12.51
C HIS A 144 -8.20 13.18 -13.07
N PHE A 145 -7.88 14.28 -12.38
CA PHE A 145 -6.77 15.14 -12.73
C PHE A 145 -5.43 14.38 -12.74
N MET A 146 -5.11 13.66 -11.67
CA MET A 146 -3.87 12.88 -11.56
C MET A 146 -3.72 11.88 -12.72
N PHE A 147 -4.75 11.09 -13.04
CA PHE A 147 -4.65 10.12 -14.13
C PHE A 147 -4.56 10.77 -15.51
N ARG A 148 -5.21 11.92 -15.71
CA ARG A 148 -5.08 12.68 -16.96
C ARG A 148 -3.67 13.21 -17.18
N GLU A 149 -3.02 13.72 -16.12
CA GLU A 149 -1.62 14.14 -16.20
C GLU A 149 -0.71 12.94 -16.52
N LEU A 150 -0.91 11.79 -15.86
CA LEU A 150 -0.13 10.58 -16.15
C LEU A 150 -0.34 10.06 -17.58
N LYS A 151 -1.57 10.07 -18.10
CA LYS A 151 -1.86 9.70 -19.49
C LYS A 151 -1.24 10.69 -20.48
N ALA A 152 -1.27 11.99 -20.19
CA ALA A 152 -0.62 12.98 -21.03
C ALA A 152 0.91 12.76 -21.08
N LEU A 153 1.53 12.44 -19.96
CA LEU A 153 2.94 12.05 -19.89
C LEU A 153 3.22 10.76 -20.70
N ALA A 154 2.35 9.77 -20.63
CA ALA A 154 2.48 8.56 -21.45
C ALA A 154 2.52 8.88 -22.94
N VAL A 155 1.59 9.71 -23.42
CA VAL A 155 1.55 10.16 -24.83
C VAL A 155 2.81 10.94 -25.20
N GLN A 156 3.29 11.84 -24.33
CA GLN A 156 4.55 12.58 -24.56
C GLN A 156 5.77 11.66 -24.67
N MET A 157 5.73 10.51 -24.00
CA MET A 157 6.79 9.50 -24.02
C MET A 157 6.60 8.45 -25.12
N ASP A 158 5.63 8.62 -26.03
CA ASP A 158 5.25 7.65 -27.06
C ASP A 158 4.89 6.27 -26.49
N MET A 159 4.18 6.28 -25.35
CA MET A 159 3.71 5.10 -24.65
C MET A 159 2.20 5.15 -24.43
N ASN A 160 1.60 3.98 -24.18
CA ASN A 160 0.19 3.88 -23.84
C ASN A 160 0.03 3.44 -22.38
N PHE A 161 -0.60 4.27 -21.55
CA PHE A 161 -0.92 3.89 -20.18
C PHE A 161 -2.26 3.16 -20.13
N SER A 162 -2.22 1.85 -20.36
CA SER A 162 -3.40 0.97 -20.45
C SER A 162 -3.16 -0.36 -19.72
N PRO A 163 -3.10 -0.37 -18.39
CA PRO A 163 -3.01 -1.62 -17.63
C PRO A 163 -4.25 -2.49 -17.89
N LYS A 164 -4.06 -3.82 -17.83
CA LYS A 164 -5.15 -4.81 -17.92
C LYS A 164 -5.81 -5.03 -16.57
N LEU A 165 -5.04 -4.97 -15.48
CA LEU A 165 -5.51 -5.19 -14.12
C LEU A 165 -5.10 -4.03 -13.22
N ILE A 166 -6.06 -3.49 -12.49
CA ILE A 166 -5.85 -2.44 -11.50
C ILE A 166 -6.33 -2.97 -10.16
N MET A 167 -5.50 -2.86 -9.12
CA MET A 167 -5.93 -3.14 -7.74
C MET A 167 -5.77 -1.92 -6.84
N SER A 168 -6.84 -1.57 -6.13
CA SER A 168 -6.84 -0.47 -5.16
C SER A 168 -7.61 -0.79 -3.88
N ASP A 169 -7.68 0.18 -2.97
CA ASP A 169 -8.69 0.19 -1.91
C ASP A 169 -10.10 0.49 -2.46
N PHE A 170 -11.08 0.56 -1.55
CA PHE A 170 -12.51 0.75 -1.86
C PHE A 170 -12.91 2.24 -1.87
N GLU A 171 -12.00 3.15 -2.21
CA GLU A 171 -12.34 4.57 -2.17
C GLU A 171 -13.31 4.96 -3.31
N PRO A 172 -14.54 5.43 -3.03
CA PRO A 172 -15.56 5.63 -4.06
C PRO A 172 -15.14 6.61 -5.16
N GLY A 173 -14.41 7.68 -4.79
CA GLY A 173 -13.89 8.66 -5.73
C GLY A 173 -12.90 8.03 -6.71
N LEU A 174 -12.05 7.12 -6.24
CA LEU A 174 -11.09 6.38 -7.04
C LEU A 174 -11.77 5.36 -7.94
N LEU A 175 -12.67 4.53 -7.40
CA LEU A 175 -13.42 3.53 -8.18
C LEU A 175 -14.12 4.16 -9.39
N ALA A 176 -14.79 5.30 -9.17
CA ALA A 176 -15.50 6.03 -10.22
C ALA A 176 -14.57 6.61 -11.30
N VAL A 177 -13.33 6.95 -10.95
CA VAL A 177 -12.35 7.45 -11.94
C VAL A 177 -11.68 6.31 -12.67
N VAL A 178 -11.34 5.22 -12.01
CA VAL A 178 -10.74 4.05 -12.68
C VAL A 178 -11.69 3.50 -13.74
N ALA A 179 -12.98 3.35 -13.42
CA ALA A 179 -13.98 2.93 -14.38
C ALA A 179 -14.15 3.91 -15.56
N LEU A 180 -13.93 5.21 -15.33
CA LEU A 180 -14.01 6.24 -16.37
C LEU A 180 -12.76 6.27 -17.26
N GLU A 181 -11.58 6.15 -16.66
CA GLU A 181 -10.29 6.32 -17.34
C GLU A 181 -9.78 5.01 -17.96
N PHE A 182 -10.04 3.88 -17.34
CA PHE A 182 -9.49 2.57 -17.73
C PHE A 182 -10.63 1.58 -18.01
N VAL A 183 -11.48 1.93 -18.98
CA VAL A 183 -12.71 1.19 -19.32
C VAL A 183 -12.45 -0.28 -19.65
N THR A 184 -11.29 -0.60 -20.22
CA THR A 184 -10.90 -1.97 -20.60
C THR A 184 -10.17 -2.73 -19.50
N ALA A 185 -9.78 -2.06 -18.41
CA ALA A 185 -9.07 -2.69 -17.32
C ALA A 185 -10.06 -3.38 -16.36
N THR A 186 -9.71 -4.57 -15.90
CA THR A 186 -10.36 -5.16 -14.74
C THR A 186 -9.93 -4.39 -13.51
N HIS A 187 -10.89 -3.82 -12.77
CA HIS A 187 -10.63 -3.18 -11.49
C HIS A 187 -11.03 -4.12 -10.36
N LEU A 188 -10.05 -4.50 -9.55
CA LEU A 188 -10.29 -5.25 -8.32
C LEU A 188 -9.99 -4.38 -7.11
N SER A 189 -10.74 -4.61 -6.06
CA SER A 189 -10.44 -4.05 -4.77
C SER A 189 -9.75 -5.07 -3.88
N CYS A 190 -8.84 -4.58 -3.06
CA CYS A 190 -7.95 -5.39 -2.26
C CYS A 190 -8.69 -6.19 -1.17
N TYR A 191 -8.47 -7.51 -1.15
CA TYR A 191 -8.99 -8.44 -0.15
C TYR A 191 -8.57 -8.08 1.29
N PHE A 192 -7.36 -7.53 1.47
CA PHE A 192 -6.93 -7.05 2.77
C PHE A 192 -7.81 -5.89 3.26
N HIS A 193 -8.15 -4.95 2.38
CA HIS A 193 -9.02 -3.82 2.73
C HIS A 193 -10.46 -4.28 2.96
N PHE A 194 -10.95 -5.27 2.20
CA PHE A 194 -12.25 -5.91 2.41
C PHE A 194 -12.35 -6.52 3.82
N THR A 195 -11.43 -7.42 4.16
CA THR A 195 -11.43 -8.07 5.47
C THR A 195 -11.16 -7.09 6.62
N GLN A 196 -10.36 -6.04 6.38
CA GLN A 196 -10.13 -4.98 7.35
C GLN A 196 -11.39 -4.14 7.59
N ALA A 197 -12.16 -3.83 6.55
CA ALA A 197 -13.42 -3.10 6.69
C ALA A 197 -14.43 -3.88 7.54
N ILE A 198 -14.57 -5.19 7.31
CA ILE A 198 -15.41 -6.08 8.14
C ILE A 198 -14.91 -6.07 9.59
N TYR A 199 -13.60 -6.21 9.82
CA TYR A 199 -13.04 -6.20 11.18
C TYR A 199 -13.25 -4.85 11.89
N ARG A 200 -13.13 -3.72 11.20
CA ARG A 200 -13.45 -2.40 11.75
C ARG A 200 -14.93 -2.27 12.12
N THR A 201 -15.83 -2.89 11.36
CA THR A 201 -17.25 -2.94 11.72
C THR A 201 -17.48 -3.80 12.97
N ILE A 202 -16.84 -4.98 13.07
CA ILE A 202 -16.85 -5.80 14.30
C ILE A 202 -16.42 -4.97 15.52
N GLN A 203 -15.36 -4.16 15.37
CA GLN A 203 -14.91 -3.25 16.43
C GLN A 203 -15.95 -2.20 16.79
N ARG A 204 -16.54 -1.54 15.79
CA ARG A 204 -17.55 -0.48 15.98
C ARG A 204 -18.81 -0.99 16.67
N LEU A 205 -19.21 -2.23 16.37
CA LEU A 205 -20.37 -2.89 16.98
C LEU A 205 -20.07 -3.43 18.40
N GLY A 206 -18.87 -3.23 18.94
CA GLY A 206 -18.49 -3.74 20.27
C GLY A 206 -18.23 -5.25 20.32
N LEU A 207 -18.21 -5.92 19.17
CA LEU A 207 -18.08 -7.39 19.05
C LEU A 207 -16.62 -7.88 19.19
N SER A 208 -15.66 -7.00 19.47
CA SER A 208 -14.23 -7.34 19.53
C SER A 208 -13.92 -8.42 20.57
N THR A 209 -14.53 -8.35 21.76
CA THR A 209 -14.31 -9.34 22.82
C THR A 209 -14.86 -10.70 22.41
N ALA A 210 -16.09 -10.72 21.90
CA ALA A 210 -16.75 -11.93 21.40
C ALA A 210 -15.96 -12.57 20.26
N TYR A 211 -15.55 -11.81 19.24
CA TYR A 211 -14.72 -12.30 18.14
C TYR A 211 -13.40 -12.95 18.59
N ASN A 212 -12.82 -12.51 19.71
CA ASN A 212 -11.56 -13.07 20.19
C ASN A 212 -11.73 -14.31 21.08
N ASN A 213 -12.85 -14.39 21.83
CA ASN A 213 -13.05 -15.37 22.89
C ASN A 213 -14.13 -16.41 22.61
N ASP A 214 -15.00 -16.18 21.63
CA ASP A 214 -16.07 -17.09 21.22
C ASP A 214 -15.72 -17.65 19.83
N ASP A 215 -15.47 -18.96 19.77
CA ASP A 215 -15.02 -19.64 18.56
C ASP A 215 -16.11 -19.68 17.47
N ASP A 216 -17.40 -19.74 17.83
CA ASP A 216 -18.50 -19.75 16.87
C ASP A 216 -18.67 -18.37 16.24
N ILE A 217 -18.69 -17.31 17.05
CA ILE A 217 -18.75 -15.93 16.56
C ILE A 217 -17.56 -15.63 15.65
N LYS A 218 -16.37 -16.06 16.05
CA LYS A 218 -15.16 -15.90 15.27
C LYS A 218 -15.22 -16.66 13.94
N LYS A 219 -15.73 -17.90 13.96
CA LYS A 219 -15.92 -18.74 12.76
C LYS A 219 -16.84 -18.05 11.76
N TYR A 220 -18.01 -17.57 12.20
CA TYR A 220 -18.94 -16.86 11.31
C TYR A 220 -18.37 -15.55 10.75
N CYS A 221 -17.72 -14.73 11.58
CA CYS A 221 -17.03 -13.53 11.10
C CYS A 221 -15.99 -13.85 10.02
N ARG A 222 -15.25 -14.95 10.18
CA ARG A 222 -14.25 -15.41 9.21
C ARG A 222 -14.84 -15.99 7.94
N LYS A 223 -16.00 -16.64 8.01
CA LYS A 223 -16.75 -17.08 6.83
C LYS A 223 -17.15 -15.90 5.95
N LEU A 224 -17.69 -14.82 6.54
CA LEU A 224 -17.97 -13.58 5.82
C LEU A 224 -16.71 -13.02 5.15
N MET A 225 -15.58 -13.05 5.87
CA MET A 225 -14.28 -12.64 5.32
C MET A 225 -13.72 -13.61 4.25
N ALA A 226 -14.26 -14.83 4.12
CA ALA A 226 -13.81 -15.84 3.17
C ALA A 226 -14.68 -15.92 1.90
N LEU A 227 -15.86 -15.28 1.87
CA LEU A 227 -16.72 -15.20 0.69
C LEU A 227 -16.01 -14.73 -0.59
N PRO A 228 -15.06 -13.77 -0.55
CA PRO A 228 -14.29 -13.40 -1.74
C PRO A 228 -13.49 -14.55 -2.38
N LEU A 229 -13.29 -15.66 -1.66
CA LEU A 229 -12.43 -16.77 -2.06
C LEU A 229 -13.22 -17.93 -2.71
N ILE A 230 -14.55 -17.86 -2.77
CA ILE A 230 -15.41 -18.84 -3.46
C ILE A 230 -15.91 -18.27 -4.80
N PRO A 231 -16.35 -19.12 -5.75
CA PRO A 231 -16.83 -18.64 -7.05
C PRO A 231 -17.90 -17.56 -6.93
N GLU A 232 -17.79 -16.50 -7.74
CA GLU A 232 -18.73 -15.37 -7.72
C GLU A 232 -20.19 -15.81 -7.81
N ALA A 233 -20.47 -16.79 -8.69
CA ALA A 233 -21.81 -17.29 -8.97
C ALA A 233 -22.53 -17.93 -7.76
N ILE A 234 -21.81 -18.33 -6.71
CA ILE A 234 -22.39 -19.00 -5.54
C ILE A 234 -22.35 -18.14 -4.28
N ILE A 235 -21.83 -16.91 -4.35
CA ILE A 235 -21.61 -16.06 -3.16
C ILE A 235 -22.92 -15.71 -2.48
N GLU A 236 -23.95 -15.32 -3.25
CA GLU A 236 -25.26 -14.93 -2.69
C GLU A 236 -25.96 -16.11 -2.03
N ASP A 237 -26.06 -17.26 -2.73
CA ASP A 237 -26.65 -18.48 -2.17
C ASP A 237 -25.94 -18.94 -0.90
N THR A 238 -24.59 -18.87 -0.90
CA THR A 238 -23.80 -19.22 0.28
C THR A 238 -24.05 -18.24 1.43
N TYR A 239 -24.20 -16.95 1.14
CA TYR A 239 -24.53 -15.95 2.16
C TYR A 239 -25.91 -16.22 2.78
N ASP A 240 -26.91 -16.56 1.98
CA ASP A 240 -28.25 -16.89 2.46
C ASP A 240 -28.28 -18.14 3.35
N GLU A 241 -27.46 -19.15 3.04
CA GLU A 241 -27.30 -20.32 3.90
C GLU A 241 -26.60 -19.98 5.24
N LEU A 242 -25.63 -19.04 5.22
CA LEU A 242 -24.95 -18.59 6.43
C LEU A 242 -25.89 -17.85 7.38
N ILE A 243 -26.73 -16.95 6.86
CA ILE A 243 -27.62 -16.16 7.72
C ILE A 243 -28.67 -17.02 8.42
N ALA A 244 -29.06 -18.15 7.81
CA ALA A 244 -30.02 -19.09 8.39
C ALA A 244 -29.50 -19.78 9.67
N THR A 245 -28.19 -19.92 9.80
CA THR A 245 -27.54 -20.61 10.93
C THR A 245 -26.78 -19.68 11.87
N MET A 246 -26.71 -18.38 11.55
CA MET A 246 -25.91 -17.42 12.29
C MET A 246 -26.54 -16.99 13.63
N PRO A 247 -25.71 -16.77 14.68
CA PRO A 247 -26.18 -16.24 15.96
C PRO A 247 -26.82 -14.85 15.81
N SER A 248 -27.91 -14.60 16.53
CA SER A 248 -28.62 -13.30 16.54
C SER A 248 -27.74 -12.13 16.98
N THR A 249 -26.68 -12.39 17.77
CA THR A 249 -25.66 -11.42 18.17
C THR A 249 -24.94 -10.77 16.98
N LEU A 250 -24.93 -11.40 15.80
CA LEU A 250 -24.25 -10.90 14.60
C LEU A 250 -25.19 -10.18 13.61
N LYS A 251 -26.46 -9.96 13.97
CA LYS A 251 -27.47 -9.36 13.09
C LYS A 251 -27.03 -8.03 12.48
N ASP A 252 -26.47 -7.12 13.28
CA ASP A 252 -26.04 -5.80 12.79
C ASP A 252 -24.83 -5.90 11.84
N LEU A 253 -23.95 -6.88 12.06
CA LEU A 253 -22.83 -7.16 11.15
C LEU A 253 -23.32 -7.70 9.81
N LEU A 254 -24.33 -8.57 9.82
CA LEU A 254 -24.97 -9.09 8.61
C LEU A 254 -25.67 -7.99 7.83
N GLN A 255 -26.44 -7.13 8.51
CA GLN A 255 -27.07 -5.98 7.87
C GLN A 255 -26.02 -5.09 7.18
N TYR A 256 -24.92 -4.77 7.89
CA TYR A 256 -23.80 -4.05 7.28
C TYR A 256 -23.23 -4.79 6.06
N PHE A 257 -23.04 -6.11 6.16
CA PHE A 257 -22.44 -6.89 5.07
C PHE A 257 -23.33 -6.86 3.82
N GLN A 258 -24.63 -7.11 3.97
CA GLN A 258 -25.59 -7.06 2.87
C GLN A 258 -25.65 -5.68 2.23
N GLU A 259 -25.81 -4.62 3.03
CA GLU A 259 -25.90 -3.25 2.52
C GLU A 259 -24.63 -2.80 1.78
N GLN A 260 -23.45 -3.14 2.29
CA GLN A 260 -22.20 -2.68 1.68
C GLN A 260 -21.67 -3.60 0.58
N TRP A 261 -21.65 -4.91 0.80
CA TRP A 261 -20.94 -5.85 -0.06
C TRP A 261 -21.83 -6.58 -1.07
N LEU A 262 -23.14 -6.70 -0.81
CA LEU A 262 -24.07 -7.29 -1.77
C LEU A 262 -24.85 -6.23 -2.55
N ASN A 263 -25.25 -5.14 -1.90
CA ASN A 263 -26.10 -4.13 -2.54
C ASN A 263 -25.33 -2.97 -3.20
N LYS A 264 -24.23 -2.51 -2.59
CA LYS A 264 -23.56 -1.26 -2.98
C LYS A 264 -22.32 -1.47 -3.85
N VAL A 265 -21.52 -2.50 -3.57
CA VAL A 265 -20.29 -2.80 -4.31
C VAL A 265 -20.51 -4.08 -5.12
N PRO A 266 -20.30 -4.07 -6.45
CA PRO A 266 -20.44 -5.27 -7.27
C PRO A 266 -19.56 -6.42 -6.76
N ILE A 267 -20.09 -7.66 -6.79
CA ILE A 267 -19.35 -8.84 -6.31
C ILE A 267 -18.04 -9.02 -7.06
N SER A 268 -18.04 -8.90 -8.39
CA SER A 268 -16.84 -8.91 -9.24
C SER A 268 -15.74 -7.92 -8.84
N GLN A 269 -16.06 -6.83 -8.13
CA GLN A 269 -15.07 -5.86 -7.65
C GLN A 269 -14.27 -6.42 -6.47
N TRP A 270 -14.86 -7.25 -5.61
CA TRP A 270 -14.24 -7.75 -4.38
C TRP A 270 -14.03 -9.25 -4.34
N CYS A 271 -14.64 -10.01 -5.26
CA CYS A 271 -14.37 -11.42 -5.46
C CYS A 271 -12.96 -11.60 -6.03
N VAL A 272 -12.17 -12.43 -5.35
CA VAL A 272 -10.79 -12.73 -5.73
C VAL A 272 -10.56 -14.23 -5.90
N HIS A 273 -11.66 -14.97 -6.11
CA HIS A 273 -11.64 -16.39 -6.35
C HIS A 273 -10.93 -16.72 -7.65
N GLY A 274 -10.10 -17.76 -7.64
CA GLY A 274 -9.26 -18.12 -8.78
C GLY A 274 -8.19 -17.09 -9.13
N LEU A 275 -8.13 -15.97 -8.40
CA LEU A 275 -7.16 -14.91 -8.67
C LEU A 275 -5.87 -15.12 -7.92
N ASN A 276 -4.83 -14.66 -8.59
CA ASN A 276 -3.46 -14.76 -8.17
C ASN A 276 -3.02 -13.60 -7.27
N ILE A 277 -3.71 -12.50 -7.45
CA ILE A 277 -3.32 -11.24 -6.89
C ILE A 277 -4.55 -10.77 -6.16
N ARG A 278 -4.49 -10.85 -4.82
CA ARG A 278 -5.65 -10.62 -3.95
C ARG A 278 -5.48 -9.40 -3.06
N THR A 279 -4.24 -9.02 -2.74
CA THR A 279 -3.95 -7.93 -1.80
C THR A 279 -2.95 -6.93 -2.38
N ASN A 280 -3.08 -5.67 -1.96
CA ASN A 280 -2.18 -4.56 -2.27
C ASN A 280 -1.60 -3.91 -0.99
N ASN A 281 -1.58 -4.54 0.18
CA ASN A 281 -1.07 -3.90 1.42
C ASN A 281 -0.10 -4.81 2.19
N ASN A 282 0.69 -4.19 3.07
CA ASN A 282 1.95 -4.62 3.67
C ASN A 282 1.82 -5.08 5.14
N ALA A 283 0.63 -5.10 5.74
CA ALA A 283 0.54 -5.53 7.15
C ALA A 283 0.55 -7.06 7.33
N GLU A 284 0.10 -7.82 6.33
CA GLU A 284 0.02 -9.28 6.38
C GLU A 284 0.50 -9.81 5.02
N GLY A 285 1.74 -10.30 4.98
CA GLY A 285 2.47 -10.71 3.78
C GLY A 285 1.89 -11.93 3.06
N ASP A 286 0.68 -11.82 2.51
CA ASP A 286 -0.03 -12.91 1.89
C ASP A 286 -0.64 -12.43 0.53
N ILE A 287 0.18 -12.43 -0.52
CA ILE A 287 -0.22 -12.46 -1.94
C ILE A 287 0.12 -13.84 -2.47
N PHE A 288 -0.79 -14.45 -3.25
CA PHE A 288 -0.63 -15.82 -3.76
C PHE A 288 -1.17 -16.05 -5.16
N LEU A 289 -0.28 -16.44 -6.07
CA LEU A 289 -0.55 -16.64 -7.49
C LEU A 289 -0.63 -18.12 -7.93
N VAL A 290 -1.60 -18.44 -8.81
CA VAL A 290 -1.64 -19.58 -9.76
C VAL A 290 -2.46 -19.22 -11.03
N PHE A 291 -1.84 -19.01 -12.21
CA PHE A 291 -2.59 -18.96 -13.49
C PHE A 291 -2.17 -20.12 -14.39
N ASN A 292 -3.12 -20.85 -14.98
CA ASN A 292 -2.87 -21.81 -16.08
C ASN A 292 -1.72 -22.80 -15.83
N SER A 293 -1.65 -23.44 -14.66
CA SER A 293 -0.59 -24.40 -14.30
C SER A 293 0.86 -23.86 -14.37
N GLU A 294 1.05 -22.54 -14.54
CA GLU A 294 2.34 -21.86 -14.46
C GLU A 294 2.33 -20.83 -13.34
N ILE A 295 3.39 -20.82 -12.53
CA ILE A 295 3.42 -20.08 -11.27
C ILE A 295 4.34 -18.86 -11.39
N TYR A 296 3.74 -17.68 -11.29
CA TYR A 296 4.41 -16.36 -11.24
C TYR A 296 4.22 -15.78 -9.81
N PHE A 297 5.19 -15.15 -9.13
CA PHE A 297 5.21 -14.86 -7.65
C PHE A 297 5.49 -13.42 -7.13
N LEU A 298 4.49 -12.55 -6.96
CA LEU A 298 4.66 -11.18 -6.44
C LEU A 298 5.16 -11.07 -5.00
N THR A 299 6.44 -10.71 -4.84
CA THR A 299 7.11 -10.66 -3.53
C THR A 299 7.36 -9.25 -2.96
N SER A 300 7.20 -8.17 -3.73
CA SER A 300 7.67 -6.84 -3.27
C SER A 300 6.61 -5.77 -2.94
N HIS A 301 5.32 -5.92 -3.29
CA HIS A 301 4.31 -4.92 -2.87
C HIS A 301 4.04 -5.03 -1.36
N LEU A 302 4.05 -6.28 -0.90
CA LEU A 302 3.84 -6.73 0.48
C LEU A 302 4.79 -6.14 1.51
N ALA A 303 5.84 -5.41 1.10
CA ALA A 303 6.87 -4.84 1.96
C ALA A 303 7.10 -3.31 1.76
N PHE A 304 6.39 -2.64 0.83
CA PHE A 304 6.51 -1.19 0.62
C PHE A 304 5.90 -0.32 1.75
N HIS A 305 4.57 -0.22 1.90
CA HIS A 305 3.87 0.63 2.89
C HIS A 305 4.32 0.57 4.37
N SER A 306 4.33 -0.59 5.04
CA SER A 306 4.96 -0.82 6.35
C SER A 306 6.40 -0.31 6.44
N ARG A 307 7.25 -0.59 5.44
CA ARG A 307 8.63 -0.07 5.41
C ARG A 307 8.64 1.45 5.24
N PHE A 308 7.81 1.97 4.35
CA PHE A 308 7.66 3.40 4.10
C PHE A 308 7.20 4.12 5.38
N ASN A 309 6.15 3.62 6.02
CA ASN A 309 5.64 4.09 7.31
C ASN A 309 6.70 4.00 8.41
N ARG A 310 7.46 2.90 8.49
CA ARG A 310 8.57 2.75 9.44
C ARG A 310 9.71 3.73 9.17
N ARG A 311 9.99 4.06 7.90
CA ARG A 311 11.02 5.03 7.51
C ARG A 311 10.60 6.47 7.77
N VAL A 312 9.31 6.77 7.64
CA VAL A 312 8.78 8.10 7.93
C VAL A 312 8.97 8.46 9.41
N GLN A 313 9.01 7.46 10.33
CA GLN A 313 9.37 7.55 11.77
C GLN A 313 8.56 8.54 12.64
N ILE A 314 7.85 9.47 12.02
CA ILE A 314 7.15 10.60 12.62
C ILE A 314 5.80 10.72 11.94
N ASN A 315 4.71 10.79 12.71
CA ASN A 315 3.39 11.07 12.15
C ASN A 315 3.38 12.49 11.55
N HIS A 316 2.94 12.59 10.29
CA HIS A 316 2.88 13.84 9.53
C HIS A 316 4.22 14.60 9.46
N PRO A 317 5.23 14.07 8.74
CA PRO A 317 6.51 14.75 8.56
C PRO A 317 6.31 16.12 7.89
N ASN A 318 7.24 17.05 8.12
CA ASN A 318 7.28 18.27 7.32
C ASN A 318 7.58 17.94 5.85
N ILE A 319 7.12 18.80 4.94
CA ILE A 319 7.19 18.54 3.49
C ILE A 319 8.61 18.31 2.99
N TRP A 320 9.61 19.03 3.51
CA TRP A 320 11.00 18.89 3.07
C TRP A 320 11.58 17.54 3.45
N SER A 321 11.37 17.12 4.69
CA SER A 321 11.80 15.80 5.16
C SER A 321 11.07 14.69 4.39
N PHE A 322 9.81 14.91 4.06
CA PHE A 322 9.03 13.98 3.26
C PHE A 322 9.56 13.85 1.82
N ILE A 323 9.88 14.96 1.14
CA ILE A 323 10.48 14.92 -0.19
C ILE A 323 11.84 14.19 -0.16
N LYS A 324 12.67 14.42 0.86
CA LYS A 324 13.92 13.65 1.04
C LYS A 324 13.68 12.15 1.19
N LEU A 325 12.58 11.74 1.83
CA LEU A 325 12.19 10.33 1.89
C LEU A 325 11.80 9.79 0.51
N LEU A 326 11.06 10.56 -0.29
CA LEU A 326 10.71 10.18 -1.66
C LEU A 326 11.96 10.02 -2.55
N GLN A 327 12.92 10.94 -2.45
CA GLN A 327 14.21 10.84 -3.14
C GLN A 327 14.97 9.55 -2.74
N GLY A 328 14.89 9.15 -1.46
CA GLY A 328 15.47 7.89 -0.99
C GLY A 328 14.73 6.63 -1.48
N GLU A 329 13.43 6.72 -1.75
CA GLU A 329 12.65 5.64 -2.36
C GLU A 329 12.90 5.51 -3.86
N GLU A 330 13.08 6.62 -4.57
CA GLU A 330 13.53 6.62 -5.98
C GLU A 330 14.90 5.95 -6.12
N ASN A 331 15.88 6.32 -5.29
CA ASN A 331 17.21 5.68 -5.36
C ASN A 331 17.14 4.17 -5.09
N ARG A 332 16.20 3.74 -4.24
CA ARG A 332 15.96 2.30 -4.01
C ARG A 332 15.31 1.64 -5.22
N PHE A 333 14.33 2.28 -5.85
CA PHE A 333 13.77 1.81 -7.12
C PHE A 333 14.90 1.60 -8.13
N HIS A 334 15.82 2.57 -8.28
CA HIS A 334 16.95 2.46 -9.19
C HIS A 334 17.82 1.23 -8.89
N HIS A 335 18.18 1.01 -7.61
CA HIS A 335 18.95 -0.17 -7.21
C HIS A 335 18.21 -1.48 -7.56
N MET A 336 16.90 -1.56 -7.26
CA MET A 336 16.09 -2.74 -7.59
C MET A 336 16.00 -2.98 -9.09
N TYR A 337 15.80 -1.90 -9.87
CA TYR A 337 15.74 -1.95 -11.32
C TYR A 337 17.05 -2.44 -11.93
N VAL A 338 18.20 -1.91 -11.49
CA VAL A 338 19.52 -2.34 -11.97
C VAL A 338 19.81 -3.80 -11.60
N GLN A 339 19.54 -4.21 -10.35
CA GLN A 339 19.69 -5.61 -9.94
C GLN A 339 18.82 -6.55 -10.77
N PHE A 340 17.60 -6.11 -11.08
CA PHE A 340 16.70 -6.84 -11.95
C PHE A 340 17.25 -6.96 -13.38
N MET A 341 17.69 -5.85 -13.99
CA MET A 341 18.29 -5.86 -15.33
C MET A 341 19.55 -6.73 -15.41
N ALA A 342 20.26 -6.90 -14.29
CA ALA A 342 21.41 -7.79 -14.16
C ALA A 342 21.04 -9.27 -13.86
N GLY A 343 19.75 -9.62 -13.79
CA GLY A 343 19.28 -10.98 -13.54
C GLY A 343 19.39 -11.46 -12.08
N LEU A 344 19.65 -10.57 -11.12
CA LEU A 344 19.91 -10.93 -9.72
C LEU A 344 18.63 -11.05 -8.86
N GLY A 345 17.45 -11.07 -9.49
CA GLY A 345 16.20 -10.71 -8.82
C GLY A 345 15.21 -11.84 -8.62
N THR A 346 15.37 -12.72 -7.62
CA THR A 346 14.22 -13.34 -6.93
C THR A 346 14.53 -13.63 -5.46
N ARG A 347 13.80 -12.99 -4.54
CA ARG A 347 13.77 -13.44 -3.13
C ARG A 347 12.95 -14.73 -3.04
N SER A 348 13.44 -15.70 -2.26
CA SER A 348 12.66 -16.92 -1.98
C SER A 348 11.47 -16.63 -1.07
N LYS A 349 10.42 -17.44 -1.21
CA LYS A 349 9.17 -17.28 -0.46
C LYS A 349 9.39 -17.46 1.04
N GLN A 350 8.56 -16.79 1.83
CA GLN A 350 8.36 -17.22 3.21
C GLN A 350 7.56 -18.53 3.20
N ALA A 351 8.04 -19.56 3.90
CA ALA A 351 7.44 -20.90 3.90
C ALA A 351 5.94 -20.90 4.31
N LYS A 352 5.57 -20.01 5.24
CA LYS A 352 4.18 -19.82 5.68
C LYS A 352 3.25 -19.48 4.52
N THR A 353 3.71 -18.62 3.65
CA THR A 353 2.95 -18.11 2.52
C THR A 353 2.61 -19.33 1.64
N VAL A 354 3.61 -20.09 1.18
CA VAL A 354 3.40 -21.31 0.35
C VAL A 354 2.36 -22.27 0.94
N ALA A 355 2.43 -22.51 2.25
CA ALA A 355 1.53 -23.44 2.92
C ALA A 355 0.05 -22.99 2.88
N ILE A 356 -0.22 -21.68 2.95
CA ILE A 356 -1.59 -21.15 2.86
C ILE A 356 -2.14 -21.40 1.46
N GLN A 357 -1.36 -21.13 0.40
CA GLN A 357 -1.84 -21.32 -0.96
C GLN A 357 -2.12 -22.78 -1.27
N LEU A 358 -1.20 -23.68 -0.93
CA LEU A 358 -1.41 -25.12 -1.09
C LEU A 358 -2.68 -25.61 -0.38
N ARG A 359 -3.02 -24.99 0.76
CA ARG A 359 -4.27 -25.30 1.48
C ARG A 359 -5.50 -24.81 0.72
N ILE A 360 -5.46 -23.61 0.15
CA ILE A 360 -6.57 -23.07 -0.67
C ILE A 360 -6.78 -23.93 -1.91
N ASP A 361 -5.69 -24.26 -2.62
CA ASP A 361 -5.74 -25.07 -3.84
C ASP A 361 -6.32 -26.45 -3.54
N LYS A 362 -5.82 -27.13 -2.50
CA LYS A 362 -6.35 -28.44 -2.08
C LYS A 362 -7.81 -28.40 -1.64
N LEU A 363 -8.26 -27.29 -1.03
CA LEU A 363 -9.66 -27.10 -0.69
C LEU A 363 -10.52 -26.91 -1.96
N GLY A 364 -10.01 -26.15 -2.93
CA GLY A 364 -10.64 -25.96 -4.23
C GLY A 364 -10.77 -27.28 -5.00
N GLU A 365 -9.69 -28.06 -5.11
CA GLU A 365 -9.69 -29.40 -5.73
C GLU A 365 -10.79 -30.29 -5.14
N ARG A 366 -10.81 -30.41 -3.80
CA ARG A 366 -11.85 -31.21 -3.12
C ARG A 366 -13.26 -30.72 -3.38
N TYR A 367 -13.45 -29.41 -3.50
CA TYR A 367 -14.76 -28.83 -3.80
C TYR A 367 -15.20 -29.15 -5.23
N TYR A 368 -14.32 -28.93 -6.21
CA TYR A 368 -14.64 -29.19 -7.63
C TYR A 368 -14.77 -30.69 -7.95
N ASP A 369 -14.08 -31.55 -7.22
CA ASP A 369 -14.23 -33.01 -7.32
C ASP A 369 -15.48 -33.53 -6.58
N GLY A 370 -16.26 -32.66 -5.93
CA GLY A 370 -17.47 -33.02 -5.18
C GLY A 370 -17.19 -33.73 -3.85
N ALA A 371 -15.95 -33.76 -3.37
CA ALA A 371 -15.56 -34.39 -2.12
C ALA A 371 -15.93 -33.57 -0.88
N ILE A 372 -16.24 -32.29 -1.04
CA ILE A 372 -16.80 -31.40 -0.01
C ILE A 372 -17.88 -30.50 -0.62
N ASN A 373 -18.88 -30.13 0.18
CA ASN A 373 -19.91 -29.17 -0.23
C ASN A 373 -19.43 -27.71 -0.05
N THR A 374 -20.27 -26.75 -0.47
CA THR A 374 -19.96 -25.32 -0.43
C THR A 374 -19.69 -24.80 0.99
N ILE A 375 -20.45 -25.23 1.99
CA ILE A 375 -20.26 -24.83 3.38
C ILE A 375 -18.97 -25.40 3.97
N GLU A 376 -18.64 -26.65 3.66
CA GLU A 376 -17.39 -27.29 4.06
C GLU A 376 -16.18 -26.61 3.39
N TYR A 377 -16.32 -26.20 2.13
CA TYR A 377 -15.30 -25.43 1.42
C TYR A 377 -15.07 -24.07 2.08
N LEU A 378 -16.15 -23.33 2.36
CA LEU A 378 -16.07 -22.04 3.05
C LEU A 378 -15.55 -22.16 4.48
N ASP A 379 -15.93 -23.22 5.21
CA ASP A 379 -15.38 -23.58 6.52
C ASP A 379 -13.85 -23.70 6.44
N GLY A 380 -13.35 -24.47 5.48
CA GLY A 380 -11.93 -24.65 5.23
C GLY A 380 -11.20 -23.33 4.94
N LEU A 381 -11.82 -22.47 4.11
CA LEU A 381 -11.29 -21.16 3.74
C LEU A 381 -11.31 -20.16 4.91
N SER A 382 -12.26 -20.26 5.84
CA SER A 382 -12.31 -19.39 7.02
C SER A 382 -11.06 -19.48 7.91
N PHE A 383 -10.35 -20.62 7.86
CA PHE A 383 -9.09 -20.82 8.57
C PHE A 383 -7.87 -20.19 7.90
N VAL A 384 -7.93 -19.89 6.59
CA VAL A 384 -6.85 -19.18 5.88
C VAL A 384 -6.96 -17.66 6.03
N VAL A 385 -8.11 -17.15 6.47
CA VAL A 385 -8.28 -15.74 6.81
C VAL A 385 -7.30 -15.38 7.92
N ALA A 386 -6.40 -14.43 7.62
CA ALA A 386 -5.33 -14.02 8.50
C ALA A 386 -5.86 -13.61 9.89
N LYS A 387 -5.09 -13.96 10.94
CA LYS A 387 -5.38 -13.50 12.30
C LYS A 387 -5.13 -11.99 12.38
N ARG A 388 -6.20 -11.21 12.40
CA ARG A 388 -6.13 -9.78 12.75
C ARG A 388 -5.70 -9.66 14.20
N LYS A 389 -4.50 -9.09 14.43
CA LYS A 389 -4.04 -8.71 15.78
C LYS A 389 -4.50 -7.28 16.08
N LYS A 390 -4.67 -6.98 17.37
CA LYS A 390 -5.05 -5.66 17.89
C LYS A 390 -4.13 -4.56 17.38
#